data_AF-A0A945DZ24-F1
#
_entry.id   AF-A0A945DZ24-F1
#
_cell.length_a   1.000
_cell.length_b   1.000
_cell.length_c   1.000
_cell.angle_alpha   90.00
_cell.angle_beta   90.00
_cell.angle_gamma   90.00
#
_symmetry.space_group_name_H-M   'P 1'
#
loop_
_entity.id
_entity.type
_entity.pdbx_description
1 polymer ?
#
loop_
_entity_poly.entity_id
_entity_poly.type
_entity_poly.pdbx_seq_one_letter_code
_entity_poly.pdbx_strand_id
1 'polypeptide(L)'
;MKNEGNTPIQPVSGKIIPRYAGPSTFARLPELRDVKKCDIAILGIPFDSGTSYRPGARFGPQAIRQASRHLRTQYHPAYDTEPFAELQV
;
A
#
# COMPACT_ATOMS: atom_id res chain seq x y z
N MET A 1 7.89 -0.37 23.26
CA MET A 1 8.34 1.04 23.24
C MET A 1 7.96 1.61 21.89
N LYS A 2 7.05 2.59 21.82
CA LYS A 2 6.76 3.29 20.55
C LYS A 2 8.00 4.12 20.21
N ASN A 3 8.55 3.96 19.01
CA ASN A 3 9.71 4.72 18.57
C ASN A 3 9.30 6.20 18.43
N GLU A 4 9.69 7.04 19.39
CA GLU A 4 9.26 8.46 19.53
C GLU A 4 9.80 9.42 18.45
N GLY A 5 10.22 8.92 17.28
CA GLY A 5 10.90 9.73 16.26
C GLY A 5 10.33 9.72 14.85
N ASN A 6 9.31 8.90 14.54
CA ASN A 6 8.82 8.80 13.15
C ASN A 6 7.34 8.39 13.09
N THR A 7 6.44 9.37 13.13
CA THR A 7 5.01 9.13 12.87
C THR A 7 4.85 8.60 11.45
N PRO A 8 4.26 7.40 11.24
CA PRO A 8 4.09 6.85 9.90
C PRO A 8 3.27 7.74 8.98
N ILE A 9 3.78 7.97 7.77
CA ILE A 9 3.12 8.77 6.74
C ILE A 9 1.95 7.97 6.17
N GLN A 10 0.75 8.54 6.31
CA GLN A 10 -0.51 7.93 5.90
C GLN A 10 -0.91 8.29 4.46
N PRO A 11 -1.80 7.50 3.80
CA PRO A 11 -2.37 7.90 2.53
C PRO A 11 -3.14 9.22 2.67
N VAL A 12 -3.02 10.10 1.67
CA VAL A 12 -3.73 11.39 1.65
C VAL A 12 -5.23 11.17 1.77
N SER A 13 -5.93 11.93 2.61
CA SER A 13 -7.38 11.77 2.81
C SER A 13 -8.16 11.78 1.49
N GLY A 14 -9.11 10.85 1.36
CA GLY A 14 -10.03 10.77 0.22
C GLY A 14 -10.90 12.02 0.01
N LYS A 15 -11.01 12.88 1.04
CA LYS A 15 -11.70 14.17 0.98
C LYS A 15 -10.88 15.26 0.29
N ILE A 16 -9.55 15.14 0.31
CA ILE A 16 -8.61 16.10 -0.31
C ILE A 16 -8.28 15.64 -1.73
N ILE A 17 -7.93 14.36 -1.89
CA ILE A 17 -7.66 13.75 -3.19
C ILE A 17 -8.64 12.58 -3.38
N PRO A 18 -9.52 12.64 -4.40
CA PRO A 18 -10.49 11.58 -4.64
C PRO A 18 -9.78 10.27 -4.95
N ARG A 19 -10.40 9.15 -4.58
CA ARG A 19 -9.74 7.82 -4.65
C ARG A 19 -9.40 7.37 -6.06
N TYR A 20 -10.01 7.93 -7.10
CA TYR A 20 -9.63 7.66 -8.50
C TYR A 20 -8.39 8.46 -8.97
N ALA A 21 -7.91 9.44 -8.19
CA ALA A 21 -6.78 10.30 -8.54
C ALA A 21 -5.56 10.09 -7.62
N GLY A 22 -4.39 10.59 -8.05
CA GLY A 22 -3.13 10.46 -7.30
C GLY A 22 -2.38 9.15 -7.56
N PRO A 23 -1.27 8.92 -6.82
CA PRO A 23 -0.35 7.82 -7.07
C PRO A 23 -1.01 6.44 -7.13
N SER A 24 -0.47 5.56 -7.99
CA SER A 24 -0.95 4.18 -8.16
C SER A 24 -0.14 3.20 -7.30
N THR A 25 0.13 3.56 -6.04
CA THR A 25 0.76 2.69 -5.04
C THR A 25 -0.26 1.76 -4.38
N PHE A 26 0.20 0.77 -3.62
CA PHE A 26 -0.70 -0.09 -2.85
C PHE A 26 -1.39 0.73 -1.76
N ALA A 27 -2.71 0.60 -1.64
CA ALA A 27 -3.57 1.34 -0.69
C ALA A 27 -3.39 2.88 -0.71
N ARG A 28 -2.78 3.43 -1.77
CA ARG A 28 -2.33 4.83 -1.87
C ARG A 28 -1.32 5.25 -0.78
N LEU A 29 -0.56 4.28 -0.25
CA LEU A 29 0.53 4.52 0.68
C LEU A 29 1.70 5.26 0.01
N PRO A 30 2.60 5.87 0.81
CA PRO A 30 3.81 6.50 0.30
C PRO A 30 4.70 5.53 -0.48
N GLU A 31 5.54 6.06 -1.37
CA GLU A 31 6.61 5.29 -1.99
C GLU A 31 7.87 5.32 -1.10
N LEU A 32 8.81 4.41 -1.36
CA LEU A 32 10.07 4.35 -0.60
C LEU A 32 10.86 5.68 -0.63
N ARG A 33 10.72 6.47 -1.70
CA ARG A 33 11.34 7.81 -1.81
C ARG A 33 10.71 8.88 -0.92
N ASP A 34 9.48 8.65 -0.47
CA ASP A 34 8.72 9.59 0.36
C ASP A 34 8.97 9.38 1.86
N VAL A 35 9.64 8.28 2.23
CA VAL A 35 9.91 7.89 3.61
C VAL A 35 11.41 7.70 3.84
N LYS A 36 11.91 8.09 5.02
CA LYS A 36 13.34 7.87 5.37
C LYS A 36 13.65 6.41 5.68
N LYS A 37 12.67 5.68 6.20
CA LYS A 37 12.75 4.28 6.60
C LYS A 37 11.36 3.67 6.47
N CYS A 38 11.28 2.47 5.90
CA CYS A 38 10.09 1.63 5.95
C CYS A 38 10.33 0.46 6.91
N ASP A 39 9.30 0.07 7.67
CA ASP A 39 9.31 -1.14 8.49
C ASP A 39 8.80 -2.35 7.68
N ILE A 40 7.85 -2.11 6.77
CA ILE A 40 7.31 -3.10 5.84
C ILE A 40 7.39 -2.51 4.42
N ALA A 41 7.73 -3.32 3.43
CA ALA A 41 7.73 -2.91 2.02
C ALA A 41 6.79 -3.80 1.21
N ILE A 42 5.96 -3.19 0.36
CA ILE A 42 5.07 -3.91 -0.56
C ILE A 42 5.71 -3.95 -1.95
N LEU A 43 6.24 -5.12 -2.31
CA LEU A 43 6.87 -5.35 -3.61
C LEU A 43 5.92 -6.12 -4.56
N GLY A 44 5.80 -5.63 -5.79
CA GLY A 44 5.15 -6.34 -6.87
C GLY A 44 6.18 -6.95 -7.82
N ILE A 45 6.05 -8.23 -8.14
CA ILE A 45 6.91 -8.93 -9.12
C ILE A 45 6.09 -9.21 -10.39
N PRO A 46 6.19 -8.37 -11.45
CA PRO A 46 5.41 -8.54 -12.67
C PRO A 46 6.04 -9.58 -13.60
N PHE A 47 5.89 -10.86 -13.25
CA PHE A 47 6.52 -11.97 -13.98
C PHE A 47 5.52 -13.10 -14.26
N ASP A 48 5.56 -13.66 -15.47
CA ASP A 48 4.73 -14.81 -15.84
C ASP A 48 5.33 -15.71 -16.95
N SER A 49 6.63 -15.61 -17.24
CA SER A 49 7.27 -16.38 -18.33
C SER A 49 7.25 -17.89 -18.11
N GLY A 50 6.99 -18.36 -16.88
CA GLY A 50 6.82 -19.78 -16.55
C GLY A 50 5.40 -20.33 -16.76
N THR A 51 4.47 -19.54 -17.30
CA THR A 51 3.06 -19.95 -17.44
C THR A 51 2.87 -20.90 -18.63
N SER A 52 2.21 -22.05 -18.40
CA SER A 52 2.00 -23.08 -19.43
C SER A 52 0.76 -22.89 -20.32
N TYR A 53 -0.21 -22.07 -19.90
CA TYR A 53 -1.48 -21.87 -20.64
C TYR A 53 -1.79 -20.39 -20.87
N ARG A 54 -2.50 -19.72 -19.94
CA ARG A 54 -2.94 -18.33 -20.13
C ARG A 54 -1.99 -17.35 -19.42
N PRO A 55 -1.13 -16.61 -20.15
CA PRO A 55 -0.30 -15.56 -19.56
C PRO A 55 -1.15 -14.35 -19.14
N GLY A 56 -0.57 -13.45 -18.36
CA GLY A 56 -1.21 -12.22 -17.90
C GLY A 56 -0.93 -11.87 -16.45
N ALA A 57 -0.40 -12.80 -15.64
CA ALA A 57 -0.09 -12.55 -14.24
C ALA A 57 0.94 -11.43 -14.04
N ARG A 58 1.76 -11.11 -15.06
CA ARG A 58 2.66 -9.94 -15.05
C ARG A 58 1.92 -8.61 -14.82
N PHE A 59 0.65 -8.51 -15.19
CA PHE A 59 -0.19 -7.33 -14.96
C PHE A 59 -0.84 -7.31 -13.57
N GLY A 60 -0.76 -8.43 -12.84
CA GLY A 60 -1.34 -8.61 -11.51
C GLY A 60 -0.93 -7.54 -10.49
N PRO A 61 0.36 -7.22 -10.31
CA PRO A 61 0.78 -6.20 -9.35
C PRO A 61 0.12 -4.84 -9.57
N GLN A 62 -0.02 -4.40 -10.82
CA GLN A 62 -0.68 -3.14 -11.14
C GLN A 62 -2.20 -3.23 -10.89
N ALA A 63 -2.83 -4.35 -11.25
CA ALA A 63 -4.25 -4.58 -10.99
C ALA A 63 -4.56 -4.57 -9.48
N ILE A 64 -3.72 -5.21 -8.65
CA ILE A 64 -3.84 -5.20 -7.19
C ILE A 64 -3.73 -3.77 -6.64
N ARG A 65 -2.74 -3.00 -7.09
CA ARG A 65 -2.59 -1.59 -6.66
C ARG A 65 -3.84 -0.77 -7.00
N GLN A 66 -4.40 -0.94 -8.20
CA GLN A 66 -5.62 -0.26 -8.62
C GLN A 66 -6.85 -0.67 -7.79
N ALA A 67 -7.03 -1.98 -7.54
CA ALA A 67 -8.13 -2.48 -6.71
C ALA A 67 -8.03 -2.01 -5.25
N SER A 68 -6.81 -1.89 -4.72
CA SER A 68 -6.55 -1.52 -3.32
C SER A 68 -6.90 -0.07 -2.96
N ARG A 69 -7.20 0.80 -3.94
CA ARG A 69 -7.45 2.24 -3.72
C ARG A 69 -8.64 2.53 -2.79
N HIS A 70 -9.55 1.58 -2.65
CA HIS A 70 -10.74 1.68 -1.80
C HIS A 70 -10.51 1.22 -0.35
N LEU A 71 -9.35 0.62 -0.05
CA LEU A 71 -9.04 0.18 1.30
C LEU A 71 -9.08 1.36 2.29
N ARG A 72 -9.59 1.06 3.47
CA ARG A 72 -9.57 1.93 4.64
C ARG A 72 -8.37 1.48 5.49
N THR A 73 -7.36 2.32 5.59
CA THR A 73 -6.10 2.05 6.31
C THR A 73 -6.19 2.41 7.80
N GLN A 74 -7.41 2.64 8.30
CA GLN A 74 -7.68 2.98 9.70
C GLN A 74 -7.86 1.69 10.55
N TYR A 75 -8.34 1.88 11.78
CA TYR A 75 -8.68 0.85 12.74
C TYR A 75 -9.35 -0.41 12.19
N HIS A 76 -8.79 -1.56 12.58
CA HIS A 76 -9.31 -2.88 12.30
C HIS A 76 -9.99 -3.48 13.55
N PRO A 77 -11.32 -3.65 13.58
CA PRO A 77 -12.06 -3.96 14.80
C PRO A 77 -11.81 -5.36 15.36
N ALA A 78 -11.54 -6.36 14.53
CA ALA A 78 -11.32 -7.73 15.03
C ALA A 78 -9.95 -7.93 15.67
N TYR A 79 -9.01 -7.00 15.45
CA TYR A 79 -7.63 -7.10 15.94
C TYR A 79 -7.23 -5.90 16.83
N ASP A 80 -8.17 -4.98 17.08
CA ASP A 80 -7.97 -3.79 17.91
C ASP A 80 -6.67 -3.01 17.61
N THR A 81 -6.40 -2.75 16.33
CA THR A 81 -5.12 -2.18 15.87
C THR A 81 -5.30 -1.24 14.68
N GLU A 82 -4.33 -0.34 14.51
CA GLU A 82 -4.17 0.52 13.32
C GLU A 82 -2.83 0.22 12.65
N PRO A 83 -2.71 -0.84 11.83
CA PRO A 83 -1.41 -1.35 11.39
C PRO A 83 -0.55 -0.31 10.66
N PHE A 84 -1.18 0.52 9.83
CA PHE A 84 -0.49 1.57 9.07
C PHE A 84 -0.10 2.77 9.93
N ALA A 85 -0.74 2.98 11.08
CA ALA A 85 -0.37 4.02 12.05
C ALA A 85 0.73 3.55 13.02
N GLU A 86 0.89 2.24 13.17
CA GLU A 86 1.91 1.63 14.03
C GLU A 86 3.23 1.37 13.30
N LEU A 87 3.18 1.02 12.01
CA LEU A 87 4.34 0.67 11.19
C LEU A 87 4.36 1.51 9.91
N GLN A 88 5.55 2.00 9.52
CA GLN A 88 5.70 2.64 8.22
C GLN A 88 5.72 1.57 7.14
N VAL A 89 4.66 1.53 6.34
CA VAL A 89 4.52 0.71 5.13
C VAL A 89 4.84 1.54 3.89
#